data_AF-A0A396GYW2-F1
#
_entry.id   AF-A0A396GYW2-F1
#
_cell.length_a   1.000
_cell.length_b   1.000
_cell.length_c   1.000
_cell.angle_alpha   90.00
_cell.angle_beta   90.00
_cell.angle_gamma   90.00
#
_symmetry.space_group_name_H-M   'P 1'
#
loop_
_entity.id
_entity.type
_entity.pdbx_description
1 polymer ?
#
loop_
_entity_poly.entity_id
_entity_poly.type
_entity_poly.pdbx_seq_one_letter_code
_entity_poly.pdbx_strand_id
1 'polypeptide(L)'
;MVDLRDVKMVKKLGGTVDDTELVKKGLVFDKKVSHAAGGPTRMENAKIAVIQFQISPPKNTDIQQSTVVSDDYSQMDRILKEDRSYMLGMIDKIKASGCNVLLTQEESILSDAATDLSLHYLAKANILLGYADLVEEVALGDDGKIVRFQVLRIWVKTTTVLVRGSNLLVLDEAQRSLHDALCVVRCLVGKRFLIAGGGAPEIELSRQLGAWAKVLHGMEGSCIQAFAEALEVIPYTLAENAGLNPIAIVTELRNRHAQGEINAGIDVRKGQFTNRWRLIFF
;
A
#
# COMPACT_ATOMS: atom_id res chain seq x y z
N MET A 1 -6.97 9.98 -14.43
CA MET A 1 -5.88 10.20 -13.44
C MET A 1 -5.53 8.84 -12.84
N VAL A 2 -4.34 8.64 -12.29
CA VAL A 2 -3.97 7.37 -11.62
C VAL A 2 -4.12 7.54 -10.12
N ASP A 3 -5.05 6.79 -9.55
CA ASP A 3 -5.28 6.74 -8.11
C ASP A 3 -4.36 5.70 -7.46
N LEU A 4 -3.42 6.14 -6.62
CA LEU A 4 -2.53 5.21 -5.89
C LEU A 4 -3.28 4.39 -4.83
N ARG A 5 -4.53 4.74 -4.53
CA ARG A 5 -5.45 3.96 -3.70
C ARG A 5 -5.82 2.61 -4.33
N ASP A 6 -5.69 2.48 -5.65
CA ASP A 6 -5.85 1.20 -6.37
C ASP A 6 -4.60 0.30 -6.28
N VAL A 7 -3.50 0.74 -5.65
CA VAL A 7 -2.32 -0.11 -5.41
C VAL A 7 -2.25 -0.48 -3.93
N LYS A 8 -2.80 -1.63 -3.57
CA LYS A 8 -2.75 -2.16 -2.20
C LYS A 8 -1.35 -2.71 -1.92
N MET A 9 -0.70 -2.25 -0.86
CA MET A 9 0.51 -2.87 -0.33
C MET A 9 0.16 -3.70 0.90
N VAL A 10 0.62 -4.96 0.95
CA VAL A 10 0.47 -5.85 2.10
C VAL A 10 1.87 -6.24 2.55
N LYS A 11 2.25 -5.88 3.79
CA LYS A 11 3.55 -6.22 4.38
C LYS A 11 3.45 -7.58 5.10
N LYS A 12 4.43 -8.45 4.90
CA LYS A 12 4.55 -9.72 5.64
C LYS A 12 6.00 -10.03 6.01
N LEU A 13 6.27 -10.17 7.31
CA LEU A 13 7.55 -10.58 7.87
C LEU A 13 7.99 -11.96 7.36
N GLY A 14 9.29 -12.16 7.25
CA GLY A 14 9.91 -13.37 6.72
C GLY A 14 10.38 -13.20 5.28
N GLY A 15 11.40 -13.97 4.91
CA GLY A 15 12.10 -13.83 3.63
C GLY A 15 12.93 -12.55 3.54
N THR A 16 13.24 -12.18 2.31
CA THR A 16 14.03 -11.01 1.90
C THR A 16 13.16 -9.99 1.18
N VAL A 17 13.72 -8.84 0.80
CA VAL A 17 13.00 -7.86 -0.05
C VAL A 17 12.75 -8.42 -1.45
N ASP A 18 13.65 -9.26 -1.97
CA ASP A 18 13.58 -9.84 -3.31
C ASP A 18 12.43 -10.87 -3.45
N ASP A 19 11.92 -11.41 -2.33
CA ASP A 19 10.72 -12.26 -2.28
C ASP A 19 9.40 -11.48 -2.46
N THR A 20 9.46 -10.16 -2.70
CA THR A 20 8.30 -9.29 -2.90
C THR A 20 7.60 -9.56 -4.23
N GLU A 21 6.34 -10.03 -4.19
CA GLU A 21 5.57 -10.35 -5.40
C GLU A 21 4.51 -9.29 -5.76
N LEU A 22 4.35 -9.04 -7.07
CA LEU A 22 3.18 -8.36 -7.63
C LEU A 22 2.10 -9.40 -7.95
N VAL A 23 0.96 -9.33 -7.27
CA VAL A 23 -0.18 -10.24 -7.49
C VAL A 23 -1.01 -9.77 -8.68
N LYS A 24 -0.47 -10.03 -9.88
CA LYS A 24 -0.91 -9.52 -11.20
C LYS A 24 -2.39 -9.75 -11.55
N LYS A 25 -3.09 -10.66 -10.85
CA LYS A 25 -4.50 -11.02 -11.09
C LYS A 25 -5.20 -11.39 -9.77
N GLY A 26 -5.13 -10.51 -8.76
CA GLY A 26 -5.69 -10.85 -7.46
C GLY A 26 -5.61 -9.78 -6.39
N LEU A 27 -6.17 -10.13 -5.22
CA LEU A 27 -6.09 -9.37 -3.99
C LEU A 27 -5.50 -10.25 -2.89
N VAL A 28 -4.61 -9.70 -2.06
CA VAL A 28 -4.13 -10.37 -0.84
C VAL A 28 -4.77 -9.70 0.37
N PHE A 29 -5.17 -10.49 1.36
CA PHE A 29 -5.62 -10.00 2.66
C PHE A 29 -4.75 -10.55 3.77
N ASP A 30 -4.27 -9.64 4.63
CA ASP A 30 -3.74 -9.99 5.94
C ASP A 30 -4.90 -10.09 6.95
N LYS A 31 -5.66 -11.18 6.82
CA LYS A 31 -6.54 -11.72 7.86
C LYS A 31 -6.40 -13.23 7.85
N LYS A 32 -6.44 -13.86 9.02
CA LYS A 32 -6.41 -15.32 9.18
C LYS A 32 -7.79 -15.90 8.83
N VAL A 33 -7.84 -17.10 8.25
CA VAL A 33 -9.11 -17.83 8.10
C VAL A 33 -9.56 -18.37 9.45
N SER A 34 -10.86 -18.37 9.72
CA SER A 34 -11.46 -18.85 10.97
C SER A 34 -11.54 -20.39 11.04
N HIS A 35 -10.40 -21.01 11.39
CA HIS A 35 -10.27 -22.47 11.48
C HIS A 35 -11.01 -23.13 12.66
N ALA A 36 -11.59 -22.37 13.59
CA ALA A 36 -12.25 -22.86 14.81
C ALA A 36 -13.33 -23.94 14.57
N ALA A 37 -13.95 -23.93 13.38
CA ALA A 37 -14.98 -24.89 12.98
C ALA A 37 -14.58 -25.84 11.84
N GLY A 38 -13.28 -25.93 11.50
CA GLY A 38 -12.79 -26.79 10.41
C GLY A 38 -13.11 -26.26 9.00
N GLY A 39 -13.04 -24.95 8.80
CA GLY A 39 -13.26 -24.31 7.49
C GLY A 39 -12.20 -24.71 6.44
N PRO A 40 -12.54 -24.68 5.14
CA PRO A 40 -11.62 -25.07 4.07
C PRO A 40 -10.49 -24.05 3.86
N THR A 41 -9.27 -24.55 3.66
CA THR A 41 -8.05 -23.75 3.38
C THR A 41 -7.93 -23.29 1.92
N ARG A 42 -8.63 -23.95 0.99
CA ARG A 42 -8.64 -23.64 -0.44
C ARG A 42 -10.04 -23.87 -1.00
N MET A 43 -10.47 -23.00 -1.91
CA MET A 43 -11.72 -23.16 -2.66
C MET A 43 -11.61 -22.64 -4.09
N GLU A 44 -12.21 -23.36 -5.03
CA GLU A 44 -12.25 -23.03 -6.45
C GLU A 44 -13.66 -22.60 -6.87
N ASN A 45 -13.76 -21.73 -7.88
CA ASN A 45 -15.02 -21.16 -8.39
C ASN A 45 -15.89 -20.54 -7.27
N ALA A 46 -15.36 -19.50 -6.62
CA ALA A 46 -15.90 -18.97 -5.37
C ALA A 46 -16.96 -17.86 -5.58
N LYS A 47 -18.21 -18.11 -5.17
CA LYS A 47 -19.40 -17.24 -5.27
C LYS A 47 -19.58 -16.33 -4.06
N ILE A 48 -19.67 -15.02 -4.34
CA ILE A 48 -19.19 -13.98 -3.43
C ILE A 48 -20.12 -12.76 -3.31
N ALA A 49 -20.39 -12.30 -2.06
CA ALA A 49 -21.24 -11.14 -1.72
C ALA A 49 -20.96 -10.55 -0.30
N VAL A 50 -20.19 -9.45 -0.19
CA VAL A 50 -19.73 -8.81 1.07
C VAL A 50 -20.88 -8.43 2.03
N ILE A 51 -20.71 -8.68 3.35
CA ILE A 51 -21.64 -8.22 4.39
C ILE A 51 -21.03 -7.18 5.35
N GLN A 52 -21.88 -6.29 5.85
CA GLN A 52 -21.53 -5.19 6.76
C GLN A 52 -22.11 -5.33 8.18
N PHE A 53 -22.93 -6.35 8.42
CA PHE A 53 -23.51 -6.66 9.74
C PHE A 53 -22.75 -7.81 10.42
N GLN A 54 -22.81 -7.88 11.75
CA GLN A 54 -22.19 -8.95 12.54
C GLN A 54 -23.04 -10.22 12.53
N ILE A 55 -22.41 -11.40 12.62
CA ILE A 55 -23.09 -12.69 12.77
C ILE A 55 -23.04 -13.14 14.24
N SER A 56 -23.61 -12.31 15.09
CA SER A 56 -23.84 -12.53 16.52
C SER A 56 -25.30 -12.21 16.88
N PRO A 57 -25.82 -12.68 18.02
CA PRO A 57 -27.04 -12.12 18.58
C PRO A 57 -26.92 -10.60 18.77
N PRO A 58 -28.03 -9.83 18.65
CA PRO A 58 -28.01 -8.39 18.84
C PRO A 58 -27.69 -8.04 20.30
N LYS A 59 -26.56 -7.38 20.53
CA LYS A 59 -26.28 -6.70 21.80
C LYS A 59 -27.16 -5.46 21.86
N ASN A 60 -28.33 -5.54 22.50
CA ASN A 60 -29.22 -4.40 22.72
C ASN A 60 -28.47 -3.32 23.51
N THR A 61 -27.97 -2.31 22.80
CA THR A 61 -27.06 -1.29 23.34
C THR A 61 -27.80 0.04 23.63
N ASP A 62 -29.01 0.19 23.08
CA ASP A 62 -29.90 1.33 23.32
C ASP A 62 -31.06 0.95 24.25
N ILE A 63 -31.38 1.88 25.16
CA ILE A 63 -32.45 1.84 26.16
C ILE A 63 -32.14 0.97 27.40
N GLN A 64 -32.57 1.49 28.55
CA GLN A 64 -32.20 1.07 29.90
C GLN A 64 -32.85 -0.25 30.31
N GLN A 65 -32.09 -1.08 31.04
CA GLN A 65 -32.49 -2.38 31.61
C GLN A 65 -32.84 -3.46 30.56
N SER A 66 -32.56 -4.73 30.80
CA SER A 66 -32.29 -5.39 32.08
C SER A 66 -30.93 -6.08 32.16
N THR A 67 -30.36 -6.08 33.38
CA THR A 67 -29.61 -7.25 33.84
C THR A 67 -30.58 -8.44 33.73
N VAL A 68 -30.25 -9.47 32.95
CA VAL A 68 -31.06 -10.69 32.89
C VAL A 68 -30.84 -11.47 34.19
N VAL A 69 -31.50 -11.03 35.26
CA VAL A 69 -31.63 -11.74 36.52
C VAL A 69 -32.61 -12.89 36.27
N SER A 70 -32.11 -13.97 35.68
CA SER A 70 -32.88 -15.19 35.49
C SER A 70 -32.96 -15.95 36.82
N ASP A 71 -33.90 -15.55 37.67
CA ASP A 71 -34.27 -16.32 38.87
C ASP A 71 -34.85 -17.70 38.53
N ASP A 72 -35.12 -17.95 37.25
CA ASP A 72 -35.77 -19.14 36.71
C ASP A 72 -34.97 -19.74 35.53
N TYR A 73 -34.46 -20.96 35.71
CA TYR A 73 -33.74 -21.75 34.70
C TYR A 73 -34.55 -21.92 33.39
N SER A 74 -35.88 -21.92 33.47
CA SER A 74 -36.75 -22.10 32.31
C SER A 74 -36.70 -20.94 31.31
N GLN A 75 -36.20 -19.77 31.73
CA GLN A 75 -36.11 -18.56 30.92
C GLN A 75 -34.78 -18.49 30.17
N MET A 76 -33.66 -18.82 30.84
CA MET A 76 -32.35 -18.95 30.19
C MET A 76 -32.38 -19.95 29.02
N ASP A 77 -33.04 -21.10 29.21
CA ASP A 77 -33.14 -22.12 28.17
C ASP A 77 -34.12 -21.76 27.03
N ARG A 78 -34.87 -20.64 27.14
CA ARG A 78 -35.63 -20.03 26.04
C ARG A 78 -34.78 -19.03 25.27
N ILE A 79 -34.14 -18.09 25.97
CA ILE A 79 -33.24 -17.08 25.38
C ILE A 79 -32.17 -17.76 24.51
N LEU A 80 -31.49 -18.77 25.06
CA LEU A 80 -30.49 -19.54 24.33
C LEU A 80 -31.05 -20.28 23.10
N LYS A 81 -32.35 -20.58 23.02
CA LYS A 81 -32.97 -21.16 21.81
C LYS A 81 -33.35 -20.08 20.79
N GLU A 82 -33.77 -18.91 21.26
CA GLU A 82 -34.08 -17.75 20.42
C GLU A 82 -32.82 -17.21 19.71
N ASP A 83 -31.71 -17.04 20.42
CA ASP A 83 -30.40 -16.67 19.85
C ASP A 83 -29.94 -17.64 18.75
N ARG A 84 -30.11 -18.95 18.98
CA ARG A 84 -29.79 -20.01 18.00
C ARG A 84 -30.70 -19.95 16.78
N SER A 85 -32.00 -19.70 16.99
CA SER A 85 -32.97 -19.53 15.90
C SER A 85 -32.65 -18.30 15.04
N TYR A 86 -32.30 -17.18 15.66
CA TYR A 86 -31.88 -15.95 14.98
C TYR A 86 -30.64 -16.16 14.10
N MET A 87 -29.59 -16.79 14.65
CA MET A 87 -28.38 -17.11 13.89
C MET A 87 -28.65 -18.07 12.72
N LEU A 88 -29.44 -19.12 12.93
CA LEU A 88 -29.81 -20.07 11.88
C LEU A 88 -30.59 -19.38 10.75
N GLY A 89 -31.63 -18.61 11.08
CA GLY A 89 -32.46 -17.89 10.11
C GLY A 89 -31.71 -16.79 9.34
N MET A 90 -30.53 -16.39 9.79
CA MET A 90 -29.61 -15.52 9.04
C MET A 90 -28.66 -16.33 8.13
N ILE A 91 -28.14 -17.45 8.63
CA ILE A 91 -27.25 -18.34 7.86
C ILE A 91 -27.99 -19.03 6.70
N ASP A 92 -29.26 -19.40 6.87
CA ASP A 92 -30.07 -19.95 5.78
C ASP A 92 -30.32 -18.94 4.65
N LYS A 93 -30.41 -17.64 4.95
CA LYS A 93 -30.47 -16.58 3.91
C LYS A 93 -29.15 -16.45 3.14
N ILE A 94 -28.03 -16.52 3.85
CA ILE A 94 -26.68 -16.51 3.24
C ILE A 94 -26.50 -17.75 2.36
N LYS A 95 -26.96 -18.92 2.82
CA LYS A 95 -26.95 -20.18 2.05
C LYS A 95 -27.89 -20.14 0.83
N ALA A 96 -29.07 -19.53 0.96
CA ALA A 96 -30.03 -19.37 -0.14
C ALA A 96 -29.49 -18.48 -1.28
N SER A 97 -28.61 -17.51 -0.99
CA SER A 97 -27.91 -16.74 -2.01
C SER A 97 -26.89 -17.55 -2.82
N GLY A 98 -26.58 -18.78 -2.39
CA GLY A 98 -25.61 -19.67 -3.04
C GLY A 98 -24.15 -19.20 -2.93
N CYS A 99 -23.84 -18.35 -1.94
CA CYS A 99 -22.46 -18.00 -1.63
C CYS A 99 -21.78 -19.18 -0.92
N ASN A 100 -20.72 -19.71 -1.51
CA ASN A 100 -19.81 -20.68 -0.87
C ASN A 100 -18.61 -19.99 -0.21
N VAL A 101 -18.67 -18.66 -0.07
CA VAL A 101 -17.69 -17.86 0.67
C VAL A 101 -18.34 -16.68 1.50
N LEU A 102 -17.82 -16.26 2.68
CA LEU A 102 -18.30 -15.15 3.58
C LEU A 102 -17.17 -14.21 4.17
N LEU A 103 -17.20 -12.88 4.01
CA LEU A 103 -16.35 -11.88 4.71
C LEU A 103 -17.25 -10.87 5.43
N THR A 104 -16.81 -10.45 6.61
CA THR A 104 -17.38 -9.32 7.36
C THR A 104 -16.52 -8.06 7.24
N GLN A 105 -17.18 -6.90 7.16
CA GLN A 105 -16.54 -5.63 7.54
C GLN A 105 -16.60 -5.48 9.06
N GLU A 106 -15.44 -5.37 9.70
CA GLU A 106 -15.33 -5.11 11.15
C GLU A 106 -15.15 -3.61 11.37
N GLU A 107 -16.10 -2.99 12.06
CA GLU A 107 -16.04 -1.58 12.47
C GLU A 107 -15.73 -1.42 13.97
N SER A 108 -15.69 -2.53 14.73
CA SER A 108 -15.38 -2.54 16.17
C SER A 108 -14.43 -3.67 16.57
N ILE A 109 -13.44 -3.33 17.40
CA ILE A 109 -12.40 -4.23 17.92
C ILE A 109 -12.86 -4.96 19.20
N LEU A 110 -14.10 -4.71 19.65
CA LEU A 110 -14.62 -5.13 20.97
C LEU A 110 -15.69 -6.24 20.90
N SER A 111 -15.85 -6.89 19.74
CA SER A 111 -16.82 -7.97 19.56
C SER A 111 -16.43 -8.85 18.39
N ASP A 112 -16.27 -10.15 18.62
CA ASP A 112 -16.04 -11.13 17.56
C ASP A 112 -17.13 -11.00 16.49
N ALA A 113 -16.74 -10.85 15.22
CA ALA A 113 -17.67 -10.65 14.11
C ALA A 113 -18.57 -11.87 13.84
N ALA A 114 -18.17 -13.04 14.35
CA ALA A 114 -18.95 -14.25 14.45
C ALA A 114 -18.53 -15.01 15.72
N THR A 115 -19.51 -15.41 16.55
CA THR A 115 -19.30 -16.29 17.71
C THR A 115 -18.90 -17.70 17.24
N ASP A 116 -18.16 -18.49 18.03
CA ASP A 116 -17.82 -19.89 17.70
C ASP A 116 -19.02 -20.73 17.23
N LEU A 117 -20.20 -20.48 17.82
CA LEU A 117 -21.44 -21.15 17.44
C LEU A 117 -21.93 -20.76 16.03
N SER A 118 -21.84 -19.48 15.65
CA SER A 118 -22.14 -19.07 14.27
C SER A 118 -21.03 -19.52 13.32
N LEU A 119 -19.75 -19.46 13.69
CA LEU A 119 -18.64 -20.05 12.91
C LEU A 119 -18.88 -21.55 12.61
N HIS A 120 -19.36 -22.32 13.58
CA HIS A 120 -19.72 -23.73 13.41
C HIS A 120 -20.89 -23.97 12.45
N TYR A 121 -21.93 -23.12 12.48
CA TYR A 121 -23.01 -23.18 11.49
C TYR A 121 -22.56 -22.67 10.11
N LEU A 122 -21.69 -21.66 10.05
CA LEU A 122 -21.12 -21.12 8.82
C LEU A 122 -20.20 -22.15 8.15
N ALA A 123 -19.35 -22.88 8.89
CA ALA A 123 -18.54 -23.97 8.32
C ALA A 123 -19.41 -25.09 7.71
N LYS A 124 -20.55 -25.41 8.33
CA LYS A 124 -21.57 -26.32 7.78
C LYS A 124 -22.34 -25.76 6.57
N ALA A 125 -22.29 -24.45 6.35
CA ALA A 125 -22.77 -23.78 5.14
C ALA A 125 -21.66 -23.54 4.08
N ASN A 126 -20.38 -23.66 4.49
CA ASN A 126 -19.14 -23.67 3.69
C ASN A 126 -18.75 -22.30 3.09
N ILE A 127 -17.94 -21.45 3.78
CA ILE A 127 -17.82 -20.00 3.47
C ILE A 127 -16.58 -19.13 3.97
N LEU A 128 -15.71 -18.50 3.10
CA LEU A 128 -14.93 -17.22 3.31
C LEU A 128 -14.60 -16.29 2.04
N LEU A 129 -15.10 -15.02 1.88
CA LEU A 129 -15.13 -14.19 0.61
C LEU A 129 -13.82 -13.51 0.12
N GLY A 130 -13.84 -13.11 -1.16
CA GLY A 130 -13.07 -12.00 -1.77
C GLY A 130 -13.72 -11.49 -3.08
N TYR A 131 -13.22 -11.91 -4.25
CA TYR A 131 -13.98 -12.30 -5.49
C TYR A 131 -13.04 -13.22 -6.28
N ALA A 132 -13.38 -14.45 -6.73
CA ALA A 132 -12.33 -15.37 -7.21
C ALA A 132 -12.70 -16.63 -8.03
N ASP A 133 -11.80 -16.97 -8.96
CA ASP A 133 -11.71 -18.31 -9.58
C ASP A 133 -10.98 -19.31 -8.64
N LEU A 134 -10.03 -18.82 -7.81
CA LEU A 134 -9.33 -19.56 -6.76
C LEU A 134 -9.13 -18.68 -5.50
N VAL A 135 -9.46 -19.22 -4.33
CA VAL A 135 -9.08 -18.69 -3.01
C VAL A 135 -8.17 -19.69 -2.34
N GLU A 136 -7.01 -19.26 -1.85
CA GLU A 136 -6.06 -20.09 -1.12
C GLU A 136 -5.50 -19.38 0.11
N GLU A 137 -5.43 -20.10 1.23
CA GLU A 137 -4.70 -19.69 2.42
C GLU A 137 -3.25 -20.21 2.33
N VAL A 138 -2.31 -19.31 2.03
CA VAL A 138 -0.88 -19.63 1.84
C VAL A 138 -0.13 -19.36 3.14
N ALA A 139 0.57 -20.37 3.66
CA ALA A 139 1.52 -20.21 4.77
C ALA A 139 2.86 -19.68 4.23
N LEU A 140 3.34 -18.55 4.76
CA LEU A 140 4.55 -17.86 4.29
C LEU A 140 5.77 -18.14 5.18
N GLY A 141 5.97 -19.42 5.52
CA GLY A 141 6.92 -19.85 6.54
C GLY A 141 6.37 -19.66 7.95
N ASP A 142 7.25 -19.33 8.90
CA ASP A 142 6.88 -19.19 10.32
C ASP A 142 5.98 -17.96 10.59
N ASP A 143 6.12 -16.88 9.82
CA ASP A 143 5.41 -15.61 10.00
C ASP A 143 3.98 -15.58 9.40
N GLY A 144 3.25 -16.65 9.72
CA GLY A 144 1.80 -16.73 9.54
C GLY A 144 1.32 -16.97 8.12
N LYS A 145 -0.01 -16.87 7.98
CA LYS A 145 -0.74 -17.16 6.74
C LYS A 145 -1.30 -15.89 6.12
N ILE A 146 -1.41 -15.88 4.79
CA ILE A 146 -2.18 -14.90 4.02
C ILE A 146 -3.32 -15.56 3.28
N VAL A 147 -4.37 -14.81 2.96
CA VAL A 147 -5.39 -15.27 2.00
C VAL A 147 -5.16 -14.57 0.66
N ARG A 148 -4.88 -15.36 -0.38
CA ARG A 148 -4.69 -14.90 -1.75
C ARG A 148 -5.96 -15.22 -2.54
N PHE A 149 -6.59 -14.19 -3.12
CA PHE A 149 -7.72 -14.29 -4.03
C PHE A 149 -7.21 -14.11 -5.46
N GLN A 150 -7.34 -15.13 -6.29
CA GLN A 150 -6.96 -15.07 -7.70
C GLN A 150 -8.21 -14.94 -8.59
N VAL A 151 -8.20 -13.91 -9.44
CA VAL A 151 -9.32 -13.51 -10.31
C VAL A 151 -8.80 -13.45 -11.73
N LEU A 152 -9.04 -14.52 -12.50
CA LEU A 152 -8.54 -14.67 -13.85
C LEU A 152 -9.41 -13.93 -14.88
N ARG A 153 -10.70 -13.72 -14.56
CA ARG A 153 -11.76 -13.32 -15.51
C ARG A 153 -12.18 -11.84 -15.49
N ILE A 154 -11.79 -11.05 -14.48
CA ILE A 154 -12.22 -9.65 -14.34
C ILE A 154 -11.02 -8.71 -14.46
N TRP A 155 -11.18 -7.60 -15.19
CA TRP A 155 -10.24 -6.47 -15.18
C TRP A 155 -10.36 -5.71 -13.86
N VAL A 156 -9.74 -6.24 -12.80
CA VAL A 156 -9.66 -5.57 -11.49
C VAL A 156 -8.82 -4.30 -11.66
N LYS A 157 -9.39 -3.14 -11.35
CA LYS A 157 -8.66 -1.85 -11.37
C LYS A 157 -7.57 -1.80 -10.30
N THR A 158 -7.84 -2.46 -9.18
CA THR A 158 -6.98 -2.56 -8.01
C THR A 158 -5.97 -3.71 -8.19
N THR A 159 -4.70 -3.48 -7.85
CA THR A 159 -3.66 -4.52 -7.79
C THR A 159 -3.09 -4.63 -6.38
N THR A 160 -2.47 -5.76 -6.03
CA THR A 160 -1.81 -5.95 -4.72
C THR A 160 -0.34 -6.30 -4.87
N VAL A 161 0.52 -5.62 -4.12
CA VAL A 161 1.93 -5.97 -3.90
C VAL A 161 2.07 -6.60 -2.52
N LEU A 162 2.63 -7.81 -2.46
CA LEU A 162 3.00 -8.48 -1.21
C LEU A 162 4.46 -8.18 -0.92
N VAL A 163 4.73 -7.25 -0.02
CA VAL A 163 6.08 -6.84 0.39
C VAL A 163 6.60 -7.83 1.45
N ARG A 164 7.77 -8.43 1.17
CA ARG A 164 8.48 -9.37 2.04
C ARG A 164 9.73 -8.73 2.63
N GLY A 165 10.25 -9.29 3.73
CA GLY A 165 11.39 -8.71 4.43
C GLY A 165 11.63 -9.31 5.81
N SER A 166 12.91 -9.31 6.21
CA SER A 166 13.41 -9.96 7.42
C SER A 166 13.15 -9.19 8.73
N ASN A 167 12.75 -7.92 8.65
CA ASN A 167 12.46 -7.08 9.80
C ASN A 167 11.42 -6.00 9.42
N LEU A 168 10.65 -5.52 10.38
CA LEU A 168 9.60 -4.52 10.19
C LEU A 168 10.17 -3.21 9.61
N LEU A 169 11.35 -2.78 10.06
CA LEU A 169 12.06 -1.62 9.52
C LEU A 169 12.35 -1.74 8.01
N VAL A 170 12.67 -2.96 7.54
CA VAL A 170 12.94 -3.25 6.13
C VAL A 170 11.64 -3.26 5.32
N LEU A 171 10.55 -3.80 5.89
CA LEU A 171 9.22 -3.76 5.27
C LEU A 171 8.66 -2.35 5.15
N ASP A 172 8.87 -1.50 6.16
CA ASP A 172 8.41 -0.12 6.18
C ASP A 172 9.17 0.74 5.16
N GLU A 173 10.50 0.60 5.09
CA GLU A 173 11.31 1.29 4.08
C GLU A 173 11.04 0.77 2.67
N ALA A 174 10.85 -0.55 2.47
CA ALA A 174 10.43 -1.09 1.18
C ALA A 174 9.05 -0.57 0.75
N GLN A 175 8.08 -0.46 1.67
CA GLN A 175 6.77 0.15 1.40
C GLN A 175 6.91 1.63 1.00
N ARG A 176 7.78 2.38 1.70
CA ARG A 176 8.07 3.79 1.42
C ARG A 176 8.71 3.98 0.05
N SER A 177 9.79 3.26 -0.22
CA SER A 177 10.51 3.27 -1.51
C SER A 177 9.58 2.91 -2.69
N LEU A 178 8.66 1.95 -2.51
CA LEU A 178 7.61 1.65 -3.50
C LEU A 178 6.59 2.80 -3.66
N HIS A 179 6.19 3.46 -2.57
CA HIS A 179 5.29 4.61 -2.64
C HIS A 179 5.91 5.78 -3.42
N ASP A 180 7.17 6.11 -3.15
CA ASP A 180 7.88 7.19 -3.81
C ASP A 180 8.08 6.91 -5.31
N ALA A 181 8.46 5.67 -5.66
CA ALA A 181 8.52 5.22 -7.06
C ALA A 181 7.17 5.32 -7.80
N LEU A 182 6.07 4.91 -7.17
CA LEU A 182 4.72 5.05 -7.72
C LEU A 182 4.29 6.52 -7.85
N CYS A 183 4.71 7.39 -6.93
CA CYS A 183 4.49 8.82 -7.02
C CYS A 183 5.23 9.44 -8.23
N VAL A 184 6.47 9.03 -8.52
CA VAL A 184 7.19 9.46 -9.73
C VAL A 184 6.45 9.02 -11.00
N VAL A 185 6.00 7.76 -11.08
CA VAL A 185 5.22 7.27 -12.22
C VAL A 185 3.90 8.03 -12.36
N ARG A 186 3.19 8.31 -11.25
CA ARG A 186 1.96 9.12 -11.26
C ARG A 186 2.21 10.53 -11.81
N CYS A 187 3.33 11.15 -11.45
CA CYS A 187 3.72 12.47 -11.98
C CYS A 187 3.93 12.43 -13.50
N LEU A 188 4.61 11.41 -14.03
CA LEU A 188 4.83 11.24 -15.48
C LEU A 188 3.54 10.96 -16.26
N VAL A 189 2.58 10.24 -15.66
CA VAL A 189 1.25 10.04 -16.27
C VAL A 189 0.40 11.31 -16.22
N GLY A 190 0.54 12.15 -15.19
CA GLY A 190 -0.14 13.44 -15.06
C GLY A 190 0.44 14.54 -15.96
N LYS A 191 1.77 14.60 -16.10
CA LYS A 191 2.50 15.51 -17.00
C LYS A 191 3.59 14.72 -17.72
N ARG A 192 3.47 14.60 -19.05
CA ARG A 192 4.45 13.92 -19.92
C ARG A 192 5.71 14.79 -20.15
N PHE A 193 6.41 15.11 -19.07
CA PHE A 193 7.62 15.90 -19.07
C PHE A 193 8.63 15.32 -18.07
N LEU A 194 9.90 15.37 -18.43
CA LEU A 194 11.02 14.83 -17.65
C LEU A 194 12.20 15.79 -17.82
N ILE A 195 13.12 15.80 -16.86
CA ILE A 195 14.32 16.63 -16.86
C ILE A 195 15.54 15.78 -16.55
N ALA A 196 16.73 16.27 -16.94
CA ALA A 196 17.99 15.73 -16.45
C ALA A 196 18.00 15.79 -14.91
N GLY A 197 18.41 14.70 -14.24
CA GLY A 197 18.60 14.69 -12.79
C GLY A 197 20.03 15.10 -12.37
N GLY A 198 20.38 14.87 -11.10
CA GLY A 198 21.77 14.94 -10.64
C GLY A 198 22.40 16.34 -10.65
N GLY A 199 21.63 17.37 -10.28
CA GLY A 199 22.13 18.75 -10.15
C GLY A 199 22.10 19.59 -11.43
N ALA A 200 21.79 19.01 -12.59
CA ALA A 200 21.79 19.72 -13.87
C ALA A 200 20.78 20.90 -13.92
N PRO A 201 19.48 20.72 -13.62
CA PRO A 201 18.52 21.83 -13.70
C PRO A 201 18.78 22.88 -12.61
N GLU A 202 19.32 22.50 -11.45
CA GLU A 202 19.70 23.43 -10.39
C GLU A 202 20.88 24.32 -10.80
N ILE A 203 21.92 23.77 -11.45
CA ILE A 203 23.04 24.56 -12.01
C ILE A 203 22.57 25.46 -13.15
N GLU A 204 21.74 24.96 -14.08
CA GLU A 204 21.26 25.76 -15.21
C GLU A 204 20.33 26.90 -14.76
N LEU A 205 19.47 26.67 -13.76
CA LEU A 205 18.67 27.71 -13.13
C LEU A 205 19.54 28.72 -12.37
N SER A 206 20.55 28.29 -11.61
CA SER A 206 21.54 29.19 -11.00
C SER A 206 22.20 30.09 -12.07
N ARG A 207 22.67 29.49 -13.17
CA ARG A 207 23.33 30.19 -14.28
C ARG A 207 22.42 31.22 -14.93
N GLN A 208 21.15 30.89 -15.19
CA GLN A 208 20.19 31.82 -15.79
C GLN A 208 19.78 32.93 -14.83
N LEU A 209 19.50 32.61 -13.56
CA LEU A 209 19.10 33.60 -12.55
C LEU A 209 20.25 34.55 -12.18
N GLY A 210 21.48 34.05 -12.05
CA GLY A 210 22.68 34.88 -11.86
C GLY A 210 23.11 35.69 -13.09
N ALA A 211 22.60 35.37 -14.28
CA ALA A 211 22.68 36.24 -15.45
C ALA A 211 21.61 37.34 -15.41
N TRP A 212 20.37 37.00 -15.05
CA TRP A 212 19.26 37.96 -14.91
C TRP A 212 19.47 38.95 -13.77
N ALA A 213 20.02 38.51 -12.64
CA ALA A 213 20.38 39.34 -11.48
C ALA A 213 21.27 40.55 -11.83
N LYS A 214 22.12 40.42 -12.87
CA LYS A 214 23.02 41.48 -13.36
C LYS A 214 22.35 42.50 -14.27
N VAL A 215 21.14 42.20 -14.77
CA VAL A 215 20.30 43.13 -15.54
C VAL A 215 19.39 43.94 -14.62
N LEU A 216 19.05 43.38 -13.46
CA LEU A 216 18.27 44.05 -12.42
C LEU A 216 19.14 45.01 -11.60
N HIS A 217 18.52 46.07 -11.09
CA HIS A 217 19.21 47.17 -10.41
C HIS A 217 18.72 47.30 -8.96
N GLY A 218 19.62 47.62 -8.04
CA GLY A 218 19.29 47.73 -6.62
C GLY A 218 19.09 46.37 -5.93
N MET A 219 18.19 46.34 -4.95
CA MET A 219 18.06 45.20 -4.01
C MET A 219 17.59 43.90 -4.68
N GLU A 220 16.75 43.99 -5.71
CA GLU A 220 16.19 42.82 -6.41
C GLU A 220 17.26 41.93 -7.04
N GLY A 221 18.28 42.54 -7.65
CA GLY A 221 19.41 41.81 -8.23
C GLY A 221 20.18 41.01 -7.18
N SER A 222 20.45 41.61 -6.02
CA SER A 222 21.11 40.92 -4.89
C SER A 222 20.28 39.76 -4.35
N CYS A 223 18.95 39.91 -4.24
CA CYS A 223 18.06 38.84 -3.79
C CYS A 223 18.03 37.66 -4.77
N ILE A 224 18.01 37.94 -6.09
CA ILE A 224 17.98 36.90 -7.12
C ILE A 224 19.35 36.22 -7.28
N GLN A 225 20.46 36.95 -7.10
CA GLN A 225 21.80 36.38 -7.02
C GLN A 225 21.93 35.41 -5.83
N ALA A 226 21.46 35.81 -4.64
CA ALA A 226 21.46 34.93 -3.47
C ALA A 226 20.58 33.68 -3.64
N PHE A 227 19.44 33.81 -4.33
CA PHE A 227 18.59 32.66 -4.68
C PHE A 227 19.25 31.73 -5.70
N ALA A 228 19.95 32.28 -6.71
CA ALA A 228 20.71 31.50 -7.67
C ALA A 228 21.81 30.67 -6.99
N GLU A 229 22.58 31.29 -6.08
CA GLU A 229 23.60 30.60 -5.28
C GLU A 229 22.98 29.54 -4.35
N ALA A 230 21.81 29.79 -3.78
CA ALA A 230 21.11 28.82 -2.93
C ALA A 230 20.68 27.54 -3.67
N LEU A 231 20.42 27.59 -4.99
CA LEU A 231 20.10 26.39 -5.77
C LEU A 231 21.28 25.40 -5.85
N GLU A 232 22.51 25.90 -5.75
CA GLU A 232 23.72 25.07 -5.86
C GLU A 232 23.97 24.19 -4.62
N VAL A 233 23.19 24.35 -3.54
CA VAL A 233 23.23 23.45 -2.38
C VAL A 233 22.91 22.01 -2.76
N ILE A 234 22.07 21.78 -3.79
CA ILE A 234 21.71 20.45 -4.27
C ILE A 234 22.89 19.74 -4.97
N PRO A 235 23.51 20.28 -6.03
CA PRO A 235 24.72 19.68 -6.61
C PRO A 235 25.91 19.64 -5.62
N TYR A 236 26.04 20.60 -4.71
CA TYR A 236 27.06 20.58 -3.66
C TYR A 236 26.87 19.36 -2.73
N THR A 237 25.69 19.19 -2.14
CA THR A 237 25.40 18.08 -1.23
C THR A 237 25.37 16.73 -1.95
N LEU A 238 25.00 16.67 -3.23
CA LEU A 238 25.14 15.46 -4.05
C LEU A 238 26.61 15.06 -4.28
N ALA A 239 27.52 16.02 -4.43
CA ALA A 239 28.95 15.75 -4.54
C ALA A 239 29.54 15.30 -3.20
N GLU A 240 29.15 15.96 -2.10
CA GLU A 240 29.58 15.65 -0.74
C GLU A 240 29.15 14.23 -0.32
N ASN A 241 27.88 13.88 -0.51
CA ASN A 241 27.36 12.52 -0.26
C ASN A 241 27.98 11.45 -1.19
N ALA A 242 28.59 11.86 -2.31
CA ALA A 242 29.34 10.98 -3.22
C ALA A 242 30.84 10.87 -2.87
N GLY A 243 31.33 11.56 -1.82
CA GLY A 243 32.74 11.62 -1.47
C GLY A 243 33.61 12.40 -2.48
N LEU A 244 32.99 13.21 -3.33
CA LEU A 244 33.68 14.05 -4.33
C LEU A 244 33.94 15.45 -3.74
N ASN A 245 34.97 16.15 -4.21
CA ASN A 245 35.23 17.54 -3.81
C ASN A 245 34.11 18.46 -4.34
N PRO A 246 33.22 19.03 -3.50
CA PRO A 246 32.02 19.71 -3.99
C PRO A 246 32.35 21.00 -4.76
N ILE A 247 33.37 21.73 -4.33
CA ILE A 247 33.81 22.98 -4.95
C ILE A 247 34.29 22.72 -6.38
N ALA A 248 35.10 21.68 -6.58
CA ALA A 248 35.56 21.26 -7.90
C ALA A 248 34.40 20.81 -8.81
N ILE A 249 33.48 19.99 -8.28
CA ILE A 249 32.30 19.50 -9.03
C ILE A 249 31.39 20.65 -9.47
N VAL A 250 31.01 21.56 -8.58
CA VAL A 250 30.14 22.70 -8.90
C VAL A 250 30.82 23.67 -9.88
N THR A 251 32.13 23.89 -9.74
CA THR A 251 32.89 24.78 -10.65
C THR A 251 32.95 24.23 -12.08
N GLU A 252 33.20 22.93 -12.24
CA GLU A 252 33.24 22.28 -13.55
C GLU A 252 31.83 22.09 -14.15
N LEU A 253 30.79 21.90 -13.33
CA LEU A 253 29.41 21.96 -13.81
C LEU A 253 29.02 23.35 -14.32
N ARG A 254 29.37 24.43 -13.61
CA ARG A 254 29.17 25.82 -14.07
C ARG A 254 29.87 26.07 -15.41
N ASN A 255 31.11 25.59 -15.56
CA ASN A 255 31.88 25.67 -16.80
C ASN A 255 31.18 24.98 -17.98
N ARG A 256 30.72 23.73 -17.79
CA ARG A 256 29.99 22.97 -18.83
C ARG A 256 28.67 23.59 -19.24
N HIS A 257 27.88 24.10 -18.28
CA HIS A 257 26.63 24.81 -18.60
C HIS A 257 26.90 26.15 -19.30
N ALA A 258 27.98 26.85 -18.97
CA ALA A 258 28.42 28.04 -19.73
C ALA A 258 28.86 27.71 -21.17
N GLN A 259 29.35 26.49 -21.42
CA GLN A 259 29.63 25.95 -22.78
C GLN A 259 28.36 25.42 -23.49
N GLY A 260 27.19 25.43 -22.83
CA GLY A 260 25.91 25.00 -23.40
C GLY A 260 25.50 23.56 -23.09
N GLU A 261 26.24 22.81 -22.27
CA GLU A 261 25.86 21.45 -21.83
C GLU A 261 24.73 21.46 -20.78
N ILE A 262 23.53 21.98 -21.12
CA ILE A 262 22.36 22.16 -20.21
C ILE A 262 21.81 20.88 -19.53
N ASN A 263 22.46 19.73 -19.76
CA ASN A 263 22.06 18.40 -19.27
C ASN A 263 23.20 17.67 -18.56
N ALA A 264 24.35 18.33 -18.34
CA ALA A 264 25.48 17.76 -17.63
C ALA A 264 25.15 17.65 -16.13
N GLY A 265 25.14 16.44 -15.59
CA GLY A 265 24.88 16.21 -14.17
C GLY A 265 25.90 15.27 -13.55
N ILE A 266 25.90 15.23 -12.22
CA ILE A 266 26.77 14.35 -11.41
C ILE A 266 26.33 12.89 -11.64
N ASP A 267 27.26 12.02 -12.01
CA ASP A 267 27.07 10.56 -11.97
C ASP A 267 27.83 9.94 -10.79
N VAL A 268 27.14 9.85 -9.66
CA VAL A 268 27.61 9.23 -8.41
C VAL A 268 28.16 7.81 -8.64
N ARG A 269 27.62 7.06 -9.62
CA ARG A 269 28.10 5.70 -9.95
C ARG A 269 29.48 5.65 -10.61
N LYS A 270 29.96 6.77 -11.18
CA LYS A 270 31.23 6.86 -11.92
C LYS A 270 32.22 7.87 -11.34
N GLY A 271 31.78 8.70 -10.40
CA GLY A 271 32.56 9.85 -9.91
C GLY A 271 32.83 10.90 -10.99
N GLN A 272 31.99 10.97 -12.03
CA GLN A 272 32.22 11.76 -13.24
C GLN A 272 30.95 12.52 -13.68
N PHE A 273 31.14 13.55 -14.49
CA PHE A 273 30.07 14.28 -15.16
C PHE A 273 29.53 13.45 -16.34
N THR A 274 28.22 13.40 -16.54
CA THR A 274 27.61 12.72 -17.69
C THR A 274 26.28 13.38 -18.06
N ASN A 275 25.96 13.46 -19.35
CA ASN A 275 24.65 13.92 -19.83
C ASN A 275 23.56 12.95 -19.32
N ARG A 276 22.72 13.41 -18.40
CA ARG A 276 21.84 12.53 -17.61
C ARG A 276 20.64 11.97 -18.38
N TRP A 277 20.29 12.51 -19.55
CA TRP A 277 19.30 11.87 -20.45
C TRP A 277 19.74 10.50 -20.94
N ARG A 278 21.06 10.30 -21.12
CA ARG A 278 21.63 9.06 -21.66
C ARG A 278 21.58 7.88 -20.68
N LEU A 279 21.11 8.11 -19.45
CA LEU A 279 20.94 7.12 -18.39
C LEU A 279 19.47 6.68 -18.17
N ILE A 280 18.54 7.19 -18.99
CA ILE A 280 17.09 6.94 -18.87
C ILE A 280 16.61 5.91 -19.92
N PHE A 281 17.47 5.56 -20.88
CA PHE A 281 17.20 4.64 -21.99
C PHE A 281 18.19 3.46 -22.04
N PHE A 282 18.39 2.80 -20.89
CA PHE A 282 19.08 1.52 -20.73
C PHE A 282 18.36 0.67 -19.68
#